data_AF-A0A4Q1ACU2-F1
#
_entry.id   AF-A0A4Q1ACU2-F1
#
_cell.length_a   1.000
_cell.length_b   1.000
_cell.length_c   1.000
_cell.angle_alpha   90.00
_cell.angle_beta   90.00
_cell.angle_gamma   90.00
#
_symmetry.space_group_name_H-M   'P 1'
#
loop_
_entity.id
_entity.type
_entity.pdbx_description
1 polymer ?
#
loop_
_entity_poly.entity_id
_entity_poly.type
_entity_poly.pdbx_seq_one_letter_code
_entity_poly.pdbx_strand_id
1 'polypeptide(L)'
;MQLKGITIDFDDKKNCGLLPDLCLEWDEKFDELEDNQNLVDYWENNVKKVLSQTKNIVNGNIGSKAVIYSADEESIKIIKDVFSELELSILSYEELTSCESCLLYNYLDKDFNKEK
;
A
#
# COMPACT_ATOMS: atom_id res chain seq x y z
N MET A 1 -15.34 9.15 4.16
CA MET A 1 -15.62 7.69 4.33
C MET A 1 -14.37 7.02 4.88
N GLN A 2 -14.49 6.03 5.78
CA GLN A 2 -13.32 5.34 6.33
C GLN A 2 -13.00 4.08 5.52
N LEU A 3 -11.71 3.84 5.29
CA LEU A 3 -11.18 2.65 4.64
C LEU A 3 -10.22 1.93 5.58
N LYS A 4 -10.07 0.62 5.38
CA LYS A 4 -9.13 -0.20 6.16
C LYS A 4 -8.15 -0.90 5.22
N GLY A 5 -6.89 -0.97 5.63
CA GLY A 5 -5.83 -1.40 4.73
C GLY A 5 -4.43 -1.28 5.33
N ILE A 6 -3.43 -1.26 4.44
CA ILE A 6 -2.02 -1.18 4.78
C ILE A 6 -1.43 0.10 4.18
N THR A 7 -0.55 0.73 4.95
CA THR A 7 0.37 1.76 4.48
C THR A 7 1.79 1.29 4.78
N ILE A 8 2.69 1.42 3.79
CA ILE A 8 4.13 1.39 4.00
C ILE A 8 4.67 2.76 3.66
N ASP A 9 5.38 3.36 4.61
CA ASP A 9 6.12 4.60 4.43
C ASP A 9 7.58 4.26 4.12
N PHE A 10 8.02 4.55 2.90
CA PHE A 10 9.39 4.31 2.44
C PHE A 10 10.37 5.40 2.89
N ASP A 11 9.97 6.34 3.74
CA ASP A 11 10.90 7.23 4.45
C ASP A 11 11.06 6.84 5.93
N ASP A 12 10.16 6.02 6.48
CA ASP A 12 10.16 5.68 7.91
C ASP A 12 10.98 4.41 8.20
N LYS A 13 12.17 4.62 8.79
CA LYS A 13 13.05 3.56 9.35
C LYS A 13 12.28 2.56 10.23
N LYS A 14 11.17 2.94 10.86
CA LYS A 14 10.37 2.06 11.73
C LYS A 14 9.61 0.98 10.98
N ASN A 15 9.29 1.17 9.69
CA ASN A 15 8.66 0.11 8.89
C ASN A 15 9.59 -1.07 8.67
N CYS A 16 10.90 -0.85 8.70
CA CYS A 16 11.88 -1.94 8.77
C CYS A 16 11.78 -2.76 10.06
N GLY A 17 11.26 -2.21 11.15
CA GLY A 17 10.97 -2.97 12.38
C GLY A 17 9.81 -3.94 12.22
N LEU A 18 8.92 -3.72 11.24
CA LEU A 18 7.80 -4.61 10.92
C LEU A 18 8.24 -5.73 9.97
N LEU A 19 9.23 -5.48 9.11
CA LEU A 19 9.78 -6.43 8.14
C LEU A 19 11.32 -6.50 8.25
N PRO A 20 11.87 -6.96 9.40
CA PRO A 20 13.30 -6.89 9.70
C PRO A 20 14.16 -7.67 8.71
N ASP A 21 13.67 -8.79 8.20
CA ASP A 21 14.40 -9.62 7.23
C ASP A 21 14.61 -8.90 5.89
N LEU A 22 13.69 -8.02 5.50
CA LEU A 22 13.76 -7.25 4.26
C LEU A 22 14.66 -6.01 4.38
N CYS A 23 14.92 -5.54 5.60
CA CYS A 23 15.72 -4.36 5.87
C CYS A 23 17.09 -4.65 6.48
N LEU A 24 17.50 -5.91 6.57
CA LEU A 24 18.78 -6.35 7.15
C LEU A 24 20.00 -5.65 6.54
N GLU A 25 19.96 -5.32 5.24
CA GLU A 25 21.07 -4.65 4.54
C GLU A 25 20.86 -3.14 4.32
N TRP A 26 19.79 -2.57 4.88
CA TRP A 26 19.37 -1.21 4.57
C TRP A 26 20.33 -0.14 5.09
N ASP A 27 20.69 -0.21 6.38
CA ASP A 27 21.53 0.80 7.04
C ASP A 27 23.00 0.81 6.54
N GLU A 28 23.42 -0.20 5.77
CA GLU A 28 24.79 -0.32 5.25
C GLU A 28 24.95 0.06 3.77
N LYS A 29 23.89 -0.01 2.95
CA LYS A 29 24.00 0.10 1.48
C LYS A 29 23.06 1.12 0.84
N PHE A 30 22.09 1.65 1.57
CA PHE A 30 20.99 2.41 1.00
C PHE A 30 20.73 3.68 1.82
N ASP A 31 20.74 4.84 1.17
CA ASP A 31 20.49 6.13 1.84
C ASP A 31 18.98 6.34 2.10
N GLU A 32 18.11 5.80 1.22
CA GLU A 32 16.65 5.88 1.33
C GLU A 32 15.99 4.49 1.29
N LEU A 33 14.80 4.33 1.85
CA LEU A 33 14.08 3.03 1.93
C LEU A 33 13.45 2.67 0.56
N GLU A 34 13.22 3.67 -0.30
CA GLU A 34 12.85 3.50 -1.71
C GLU A 34 13.95 2.79 -2.53
N ASP A 35 15.21 2.86 -2.10
CA ASP A 35 16.33 2.15 -2.74
C ASP A 35 16.37 0.66 -2.37
N ASN A 36 15.59 0.23 -1.36
CA ASN A 36 15.52 -1.15 -0.94
C ASN A 36 14.61 -1.97 -1.87
N GLN A 37 15.21 -2.47 -2.96
CA GLN A 37 14.51 -3.27 -3.96
C GLN A 37 13.76 -4.48 -3.38
N ASN A 38 14.24 -5.10 -2.29
CA ASN A 38 13.55 -6.23 -1.67
C ASN A 38 12.21 -5.80 -1.05
N LEU A 39 12.16 -4.62 -0.43
CA LEU A 39 10.92 -4.09 0.14
C LEU A 39 9.95 -3.65 -0.96
N VAL A 40 10.46 -3.01 -2.01
CA VAL A 40 9.67 -2.65 -3.21
C VAL A 40 9.08 -3.91 -3.84
N ASP A 41 9.87 -4.95 -4.04
CA ASP A 41 9.44 -6.23 -4.61
C ASP A 41 8.41 -6.92 -3.72
N TYR A 42 8.62 -6.90 -2.39
CA TYR A 42 7.64 -7.43 -1.43
C TYR A 42 6.29 -6.71 -1.59
N TRP A 43 6.30 -5.38 -1.60
CA TRP A 43 5.09 -4.58 -1.74
C TRP A 43 4.39 -4.88 -3.07
N GLU A 44 5.09 -4.75 -4.19
CA GLU A 44 4.51 -4.97 -5.52
C GLU A 44 3.95 -6.38 -5.70
N ASN A 45 4.67 -7.40 -5.24
CA ASN A 45 4.24 -8.79 -5.37
C ASN A 45 2.97 -9.04 -4.56
N ASN A 46 2.88 -8.48 -3.36
CA ASN A 46 1.68 -8.62 -2.53
C ASN A 46 0.50 -7.80 -3.07
N VAL A 47 0.73 -6.58 -3.56
CA VAL A 47 -0.32 -5.82 -4.27
C VAL A 47 -0.85 -6.59 -5.48
N LYS A 48 0.03 -7.21 -6.29
CA LYS A 48 -0.37 -8.08 -7.43
C LYS A 48 -1.22 -9.27 -6.96
N LYS A 49 -0.90 -9.91 -5.83
CA LYS A 49 -1.70 -11.00 -5.23
C LYS A 49 -3.06 -10.54 -4.72
N VAL A 50 -3.18 -9.31 -4.19
CA VAL A 50 -4.48 -8.76 -3.81
C VAL A 50 -5.30 -8.47 -5.07
N LEU A 51 -4.69 -7.83 -6.08
CA LEU A 51 -5.33 -7.47 -7.35
C LEU A 51 -5.77 -8.67 -8.20
N SER A 52 -5.20 -9.86 -7.98
CA SER A 52 -5.65 -11.10 -8.62
C SER A 52 -6.89 -11.70 -7.97
N GLN A 53 -7.20 -11.32 -6.73
CA GLN A 53 -8.33 -11.82 -5.95
C GLN A 53 -9.48 -10.82 -5.87
N THR A 54 -9.19 -9.51 -5.86
CA THR A 54 -10.21 -8.46 -5.79
C THR A 54 -9.82 -7.23 -6.61
N LYS A 55 -10.84 -6.53 -7.13
CA LYS A 55 -10.71 -5.20 -7.74
C LYS A 55 -11.28 -4.08 -6.86
N ASN A 56 -11.91 -4.43 -5.73
CA ASN A 56 -12.57 -3.48 -4.84
C ASN A 56 -11.56 -2.88 -3.86
N ILE A 57 -10.48 -2.30 -4.38
CA ILE A 57 -9.42 -1.66 -3.60
C ILE A 57 -9.12 -0.26 -4.11
N VAL A 58 -8.59 0.56 -3.21
CA VAL A 58 -7.91 1.81 -3.51
C VAL A 58 -6.43 1.58 -3.29
N ASN A 59 -5.61 1.78 -4.32
CA ASN A 59 -4.17 1.57 -4.28
C ASN A 59 -3.45 2.75 -4.93
N GLY A 60 -2.33 3.18 -4.36
CA GLY A 60 -1.55 4.31 -4.88
C GLY A 60 -0.37 4.67 -4.00
N ASN A 61 0.27 5.79 -4.32
CA ASN A 61 1.40 6.36 -3.58
C ASN A 61 1.10 7.81 -3.20
N ILE A 62 1.08 8.12 -1.91
CA ILE A 62 0.83 9.47 -1.37
C ILE A 62 2.12 9.99 -0.76
N GLY A 63 2.86 10.78 -1.53
CA GLY A 63 4.26 11.05 -1.21
C GLY A 63 5.08 9.76 -1.26
N SER A 64 5.90 9.51 -0.24
CA SER A 64 6.68 8.29 -0.02
C SER A 64 5.88 7.12 0.57
N LYS A 65 4.57 7.28 0.75
CA LYS A 65 3.70 6.25 1.33
C LYS A 65 2.99 5.45 0.25
N ALA A 66 3.27 4.17 0.13
CA ALA A 66 2.42 3.28 -0.64
C ALA A 66 1.25 2.78 0.20
N VAL A 67 0.06 2.82 -0.39
CA VAL A 67 -1.21 2.59 0.31
C VAL A 67 -2.06 1.59 -0.45
N ILE A 68 -2.68 0.65 0.27
CA ILE A 68 -3.69 -0.27 -0.25
C ILE A 68 -4.82 -0.43 0.75
N TYR A 69 -6.02 0.02 0.37
CA TYR A 69 -7.17 0.16 1.27
C TYR A 69 -8.46 -0.31 0.60
N SER A 70 -9.46 -0.64 1.42
CA SER A 70 -10.80 -0.91 0.93
C SER A 70 -11.86 -0.57 1.98
N ALA A 71 -13.09 -0.32 1.51
CA ALA A 71 -14.31 -0.30 2.33
C ALA A 71 -15.10 -1.61 2.23
N ASP A 72 -14.68 -2.53 1.37
CA ASP A 72 -15.30 -3.84 1.17
C ASP A 72 -14.70 -4.88 2.14
N GLU A 73 -15.54 -5.50 2.96
CA GLU A 73 -15.08 -6.41 4.03
C GLU A 73 -14.32 -7.63 3.51
N GLU A 74 -14.70 -8.15 2.34
CA GLU A 74 -14.02 -9.28 1.70
C GLU A 74 -12.62 -8.87 1.23
N SER A 75 -12.53 -7.72 0.57
CA SER A 75 -11.25 -7.15 0.14
C SER A 75 -10.33 -6.80 1.31
N ILE A 76 -10.87 -6.32 2.43
CA ILE A 76 -10.10 -6.08 3.67
C ILE A 76 -9.50 -7.39 4.21
N LYS A 77 -10.26 -8.50 4.17
CA LYS A 77 -9.76 -9.83 4.58
C LYS A 77 -8.64 -10.29 3.65
N ILE A 78 -8.82 -10.16 2.34
CA ILE A 78 -7.78 -10.50 1.34
C ILE A 78 -6.50 -9.68 1.60
N ILE A 79 -6.63 -8.37 1.85
CA ILE A 79 -5.48 -7.52 2.19
C ILE A 79 -4.78 -8.05 3.44
N LYS A 80 -5.53 -8.38 4.51
CA LYS A 80 -4.93 -8.91 5.74
C LYS A 80 -4.27 -10.26 5.54
N ASP A 81 -4.87 -11.15 4.75
CA ASP A 81 -4.32 -12.49 4.52
C ASP A 81 -3.02 -12.42 3.70
N VAL A 82 -2.97 -11.53 2.70
CA VAL A 82 -1.75 -11.32 1.88
C VAL A 82 -0.66 -10.60 2.68
N PHE A 83 -1.03 -9.55 3.43
CA PHE A 83 -0.12 -8.80 4.30
C PHE A 83 -0.24 -9.24 5.76
N SER A 84 -0.20 -10.56 6.00
CA SER A 84 -0.46 -11.14 7.34
C SER A 84 0.47 -10.61 8.43
N GLU A 85 1.68 -10.22 8.05
CA GLU A 85 2.73 -9.66 8.91
C GLU A 85 2.47 -8.20 9.32
N LEU A 86 1.59 -7.48 8.60
CA LEU A 86 1.33 -6.06 8.82
C LEU A 86 -0.02 -5.83 9.50
N GLU A 87 -0.07 -4.80 10.34
CA GLU A 87 -1.31 -4.40 11.01
C GLU A 87 -2.17 -3.52 10.11
N LEU A 88 -3.48 -3.78 10.13
CA LEU A 88 -4.42 -2.96 9.38
C LEU A 88 -4.58 -1.61 10.08
N SER A 89 -4.45 -0.54 9.30
CA SER A 89 -4.74 0.81 9.72
C SER A 89 -6.05 1.30 9.10
N ILE A 90 -6.59 2.37 9.68
CA ILE A 90 -7.79 3.04 9.18
C ILE A 90 -7.37 4.40 8.65
N LEU A 91 -7.88 4.78 7.49
CA LEU A 91 -7.56 6.05 6.83
C LEU A 91 -8.81 6.61 6.15
N SER A 92 -8.94 7.94 6.08
CA SER A 92 -10.08 8.58 5.42
C SER A 92 -9.89 8.56 3.91
N TYR A 93 -10.93 8.21 3.15
CA TYR A 93 -10.91 8.30 1.70
C TYR A 93 -10.52 9.70 1.20
N GLU A 94 -10.90 10.75 1.92
CA GLU A 94 -10.54 12.14 1.60
C GLU A 94 -9.02 12.38 1.69
N GLU A 95 -8.33 11.68 2.60
CA GLU A 95 -6.87 11.73 2.71
C GLU A 95 -6.23 11.04 1.50
N LEU A 96 -6.83 9.95 0.98
CA LEU A 96 -6.35 9.28 -0.23
C LEU A 96 -6.55 10.11 -1.50
N THR A 97 -7.70 10.76 -1.62
CA THR A 97 -8.06 11.55 -2.80
C THR A 97 -7.54 12.97 -2.77
N SER A 98 -6.86 13.38 -1.69
CA SER A 98 -6.21 14.70 -1.61
C SER A 98 -5.16 14.91 -2.71
N CYS A 99 -4.67 13.81 -3.30
CA CYS A 99 -3.84 13.80 -4.49
C CYS A 99 -4.50 12.94 -5.59
N GLU A 100 -5.19 13.57 -6.54
CA GLU A 100 -5.92 12.87 -7.61
C GLU A 100 -5.02 12.00 -8.50
N SER A 101 -3.77 12.40 -8.74
CA SER A 101 -2.80 11.67 -9.57
C SER A 101 -2.01 10.58 -8.83
N CYS A 102 -2.16 10.48 -7.52
CA CYS A 102 -1.39 9.56 -6.67
C CYS A 102 -1.96 8.13 -6.69
N LEU A 103 -3.23 7.98 -7.04
CA LEU A 103 -3.89 6.69 -7.06
C LEU A 103 -3.64 5.96 -8.38
N LEU A 104 -3.45 4.65 -8.30
CA LEU A 104 -3.31 3.73 -9.43
C LEU A 104 -4.58 2.91 -9.66
N TYR A 105 -5.29 2.58 -8.59
CA TYR A 105 -6.59 1.92 -8.61
C TYR A 105 -7.51 2.61 -7.61
N ASN A 106 -8.75 2.87 -8.00
CA ASN A 106 -9.75 3.44 -7.12
C ASN A 106 -11.13 2.97 -7.55
N TYR A 107 -11.65 1.91 -6.92
CA TYR A 107 -12.95 1.35 -7.24
C TYR A 107 -14.15 2.22 -6.78
N LEU A 108 -13.90 3.18 -5.88
CA LEU A 108 -14.93 4.05 -5.32
C LEU A 108 -15.24 5.22 -6.24
N ASP A 109 -14.28 5.58 -7.10
CA ASP A 109 -14.47 6.57 -8.15
C ASP A 109 -14.81 5.87 -9.47
N LYS A 110 -16.05 6.07 -9.92
CA LYS A 110 -16.56 5.47 -11.16
C LYS A 110 -15.96 6.09 -12.41
N ASP A 111 -15.37 7.28 -12.30
CA ASP A 111 -14.75 8.00 -13.42
C ASP A 111 -13.22 7.89 -13.40
N PHE A 112 -12.68 7.16 -12.43
CA PHE A 112 -11.26 6.89 -12.28
C PHE A 112 -10.67 6.24 -13.54
N ASN A 113 -9.69 6.90 -14.15
CA ASN A 113 -9.03 6.51 -15.39
C ASN A 113 -9.96 6.33 -16.62
N LYS A 114 -11.15 6.95 -16.67
CA LYS A 114 -11.98 6.94 -17.90
C LYS A 114 -11.39 7.74 -19.07
N GLU A 115 -10.34 8.53 -18.85
CA GLU A 115 -9.72 9.39 -19.87
C GLU A 115 -8.21 9.13 -20.10
N LYS A 116 -7.75 7.87 -19.99
CA LYS A 116 -6.41 7.50 -20.49
C LYS A 116 -6.48 6.55 -21.67
#